data_AF-A0A519RD73-F1
#
_entry.id   AF-A0A519RD73-F1
#
_cell.length_a   1.000
_cell.length_b   1.000
_cell.length_c   1.000
_cell.angle_alpha   90.00
_cell.angle_beta   90.00
_cell.angle_gamma   90.00
#
_symmetry.space_group_name_H-M   'P 1'
#
loop_
_entity.id
_entity.type
_entity.pdbx_description
1 polymer ?
#
loop_
_entity_poly.entity_id
_entity_poly.type
_entity_poly.pdbx_seq_one_letter_code
_entity_poly.pdbx_strand_id
1 'polypeptide(L)'
;MRLKMTNMKFINSRNFLMLLLAICSISEIQAQEIIQDSVKKQEAPKSSYKRQKIDGVIATVGDYIVLDSDIDKNFLELAANGNSIENITRCQMLGKLLEERLYAHQALQDSIIVKDSEINSMMEEKIGIMLEQTRGTMDDLVKYYKKNSEEEFRTYFFEILKMNKLTSEMTNKIIDKVEITPEEVRTFFKGIKKEELPTFGDELEISQIVIRPQVTEAEKQKVKDKLNEFKRDIAAGSSFYSKAVLYSQDPGSKSNGGFMKVNRKTPLVKEFKDVAFSLDEGQISEPFETEFGF
;
A
#
# COMPACT_ATOMS: atom_id res chain seq x y z
N MET A 1 10.88 67.60 49.25
CA MET A 1 9.49 67.15 49.45
C MET A 1 9.47 66.26 50.69
N ARG A 2 8.91 66.74 51.82
CA ARG A 2 8.99 66.08 53.15
C ARG A 2 7.91 65.01 53.27
N LEU A 3 8.29 63.75 53.48
CA LEU A 3 7.38 62.70 53.97
C LEU A 3 7.39 62.72 55.50
N LYS A 4 6.24 63.05 56.10
CA LYS A 4 5.99 62.92 57.54
C LYS A 4 5.54 61.48 57.82
N MET A 5 6.32 60.75 58.60
CA MET A 5 5.84 59.55 59.29
C MET A 5 4.93 59.96 60.45
N THR A 6 3.74 59.37 60.52
CA THR A 6 2.88 59.44 61.70
C THR A 6 2.49 58.03 62.11
N ASN A 7 3.04 57.58 63.23
CA ASN A 7 2.55 56.44 64.01
C ASN A 7 1.32 56.88 64.82
N MET A 8 0.25 56.08 64.85
CA MET A 8 -0.71 56.01 65.96
C MET A 8 -1.53 54.71 65.80
N LYS A 9 -1.33 53.71 66.66
CA LYS A 9 -1.86 53.45 68.02
C LYS A 9 -2.96 52.39 67.97
N PHE A 10 -2.65 51.25 68.58
CA PHE A 10 -3.48 50.07 68.83
C PHE A 10 -4.92 50.44 69.25
N ILE A 11 -5.91 49.92 68.53
CA ILE A 11 -7.31 49.90 68.98
C ILE A 11 -7.56 48.57 69.70
N ASN A 12 -8.08 48.71 70.92
CA ASN A 12 -8.24 47.69 71.95
C ASN A 12 -9.34 46.67 71.55
N SER A 13 -9.01 45.38 71.42
CA SER A 13 -9.82 44.33 70.77
C SER A 13 -10.92 43.69 71.63
N ARG A 14 -11.34 44.31 72.74
CA ARG A 14 -12.27 43.64 73.68
C ARG A 14 -13.75 44.01 73.52
N ASN A 15 -14.05 45.18 72.93
CA ASN A 15 -15.44 45.64 72.78
C ASN A 15 -16.08 45.26 71.43
N PHE A 16 -15.27 44.94 70.42
CA PHE A 16 -15.78 44.46 69.13
C PHE A 16 -16.16 42.96 69.18
N LEU A 17 -15.49 42.18 70.03
CA LEU A 17 -15.77 40.75 70.22
C LEU A 17 -17.08 40.49 70.98
N MET A 18 -17.48 41.40 71.89
CA MET A 18 -18.73 41.28 72.65
C MET A 18 -19.98 41.69 71.84
N LEU A 19 -19.82 42.50 70.77
CA LEU A 19 -20.93 42.87 69.89
C LEU A 19 -21.28 41.73 68.90
N LEU A 20 -20.31 40.90 68.55
CA LEU A 20 -20.50 39.75 67.65
C LEU A 20 -21.11 38.53 68.34
N LEU A 21 -20.93 38.37 69.66
CA LEU A 21 -21.50 37.26 70.44
C LEU A 21 -22.95 37.49 70.88
N ALA A 22 -23.43 38.74 70.92
CA ALA A 22 -24.81 39.06 71.32
C ALA A 22 -25.84 38.88 70.18
N ILE A 23 -25.41 38.82 68.92
CA ILE A 23 -26.30 38.69 67.75
C ILE A 23 -26.63 37.21 67.43
N CYS A 24 -25.92 36.24 68.04
CA CYS A 24 -26.15 34.80 67.81
C CYS A 24 -27.13 34.11 68.78
N SER A 25 -27.81 34.82 69.68
CA SER A 25 -28.59 34.17 70.76
C SER A 25 -30.12 34.38 70.69
N ILE A 26 -30.66 34.99 69.64
CA ILE A 26 -32.12 35.17 69.51
C ILE A 26 -32.54 34.86 68.07
N SER A 27 -32.65 33.57 67.77
CA SER A 27 -33.58 33.08 66.76
C SER A 27 -34.41 31.99 67.40
N GLU A 28 -35.68 32.30 67.63
CA GLU A 28 -36.69 31.41 68.14
C GLU A 28 -36.82 30.18 67.22
N ILE A 29 -36.82 29.00 67.83
CA ILE A 29 -37.19 27.76 67.16
C ILE A 29 -38.70 27.80 67.00
N GLN A 30 -39.20 28.39 65.90
CA GLN A 30 -40.48 27.97 65.36
C GLN A 30 -40.24 26.66 64.62
N ALA A 31 -40.64 25.57 65.26
CA ALA A 31 -40.76 24.27 64.61
C ALA A 31 -41.81 24.41 63.50
N GLN A 32 -41.35 24.54 62.27
CA GLN A 32 -42.19 24.35 61.10
C GLN A 32 -42.58 22.86 61.10
N GLU A 33 -43.86 22.55 61.22
CA GLU A 33 -44.35 21.23 60.86
C GLU A 33 -43.84 20.91 59.46
N ILE A 34 -43.16 19.77 59.33
CA ILE A 34 -42.77 19.22 58.03
C ILE A 34 -44.09 18.83 57.37
N ILE A 35 -44.65 19.74 56.59
CA ILE A 35 -45.60 19.37 55.54
C ILE A 35 -44.79 18.46 54.64
N GLN A 36 -45.09 17.16 54.70
CA GLN A 36 -44.65 16.20 53.71
C GLN A 36 -45.30 16.64 52.40
N ASP A 37 -44.66 17.56 51.69
CA ASP A 37 -44.93 17.76 50.29
C ASP A 37 -44.53 16.44 49.63
N SER A 38 -45.54 15.56 49.47
CA SER A 38 -45.47 14.51 48.50
C SER A 38 -45.37 15.22 47.16
N VAL A 39 -44.15 15.58 46.76
CA VAL A 39 -43.83 15.82 45.37
C VAL A 39 -44.21 14.50 44.71
N LYS A 40 -45.42 14.45 44.14
CA LYS A 40 -45.79 13.42 43.18
C LYS A 40 -44.68 13.50 42.17
N LYS A 41 -43.75 12.54 42.25
CA LYS A 41 -42.74 12.29 41.24
C LYS A 41 -43.56 12.16 39.96
N GLN A 42 -43.59 13.23 39.15
CA GLN A 42 -44.12 13.11 37.81
C GLN A 42 -43.21 12.06 37.18
N GLU A 43 -43.74 10.85 37.04
CA GLU A 43 -43.10 9.85 36.21
C GLU A 43 -42.94 10.53 34.85
N ALA A 44 -41.69 10.87 34.50
CA ALA A 44 -41.37 11.27 33.15
C ALA A 44 -42.05 10.25 32.23
N PRO A 45 -42.75 10.68 31.17
CA PRO A 45 -43.47 9.77 30.30
C PRO A 45 -42.51 8.65 29.94
N LYS A 46 -42.83 7.40 30.33
CA LYS A 46 -42.02 6.23 30.00
C LYS A 46 -42.05 6.11 28.50
N SER A 47 -41.13 6.80 27.84
CA SER A 47 -41.04 6.76 26.40
C SER A 47 -40.65 5.32 26.07
N SER A 48 -41.56 4.61 25.44
CA SER A 48 -41.34 3.29 24.87
C SER A 48 -40.45 3.38 23.61
N TYR A 49 -39.43 4.25 23.63
CA TYR A 49 -38.37 4.20 22.64
C TYR A 49 -37.53 2.98 22.98
N LYS A 50 -37.79 1.89 22.25
CA LYS A 50 -36.94 0.71 22.25
C LYS A 50 -35.55 1.18 21.82
N ARG A 51 -34.62 1.30 22.77
CA ARG A 51 -33.24 1.71 22.48
C ARG A 51 -32.66 0.71 21.48
N GLN A 52 -32.28 1.19 20.32
CA GLN A 52 -31.62 0.40 19.29
C GLN A 52 -30.12 0.66 19.36
N LYS A 53 -29.31 -0.40 19.42
CA LYS A 53 -27.86 -0.29 19.26
C LYS A 53 -27.60 0.14 17.81
N ILE A 54 -27.07 1.35 17.63
CA ILE A 54 -26.69 1.86 16.30
C ILE A 54 -25.31 1.31 15.94
N ASP A 55 -24.35 1.42 16.85
CA ASP A 55 -23.01 0.85 16.78
C ASP A 55 -22.46 0.70 18.21
N GLY A 56 -21.35 0.01 18.40
CA GLY A 56 -20.70 -0.11 19.70
C GLY A 56 -19.18 -0.15 19.60
N VAL A 57 -18.52 0.42 20.60
CA VAL A 57 -17.09 0.24 20.80
C VAL A 57 -16.85 -1.19 21.29
N ILE A 58 -16.09 -1.98 20.52
CA ILE A 58 -15.75 -3.35 20.89
C ILE A 58 -14.39 -3.43 21.58
N ALA A 59 -13.49 -2.49 21.28
CA ALA A 59 -12.18 -2.39 21.91
C ALA A 59 -11.55 -1.01 21.72
N THR A 60 -10.50 -0.73 22.50
CA THR A 60 -9.72 0.52 22.48
C THR A 60 -8.24 0.22 22.63
N VAL A 61 -7.39 0.90 21.86
CA VAL A 61 -5.94 0.79 21.93
C VAL A 61 -5.36 2.21 22.00
N GLY A 62 -4.97 2.64 23.20
CA GLY A 62 -4.64 4.04 23.44
C GLY A 62 -5.82 4.95 23.10
N ASP A 63 -5.58 5.93 22.24
CA ASP A 63 -6.59 6.87 21.75
C ASP A 63 -7.42 6.33 20.56
N TYR A 64 -7.05 5.18 20.00
CA TYR A 64 -7.75 4.59 18.85
C TYR A 64 -8.87 3.65 19.30
N ILE A 65 -10.06 3.86 18.75
CA ILE A 65 -11.27 3.10 19.05
C ILE A 65 -11.54 2.09 17.92
N VAL A 66 -11.94 0.86 18.27
CA VAL A 66 -12.46 -0.15 17.33
C VAL A 66 -13.98 -0.22 17.48
N LEU A 67 -14.70 0.05 16.40
CA LEU A 67 -16.15 -0.12 16.37
C LEU A 67 -16.52 -1.53 15.90
N ASP A 68 -17.66 -2.01 16.36
CA ASP A 68 -18.28 -3.26 15.90
C ASP A 68 -18.51 -3.20 14.37
N SER A 69 -18.93 -2.04 13.86
CA SER A 69 -19.10 -1.81 12.41
C SER A 69 -17.79 -1.82 11.62
N ASP A 70 -16.63 -1.58 12.22
CA ASP A 70 -15.35 -1.59 11.51
C ASP A 70 -14.98 -3.00 11.05
N ILE A 71 -15.36 -4.01 11.84
CA ILE A 71 -15.16 -5.42 11.48
C ILE A 71 -15.95 -5.74 10.21
N ASP A 72 -17.23 -5.36 10.18
CA ASP A 72 -18.11 -5.61 9.03
C ASP A 72 -17.66 -4.85 7.78
N LYS A 73 -17.23 -3.59 7.93
CA LYS A 73 -16.67 -2.79 6.82
C LYS A 73 -15.42 -3.45 6.23
N ASN A 74 -14.53 -3.98 7.05
CA ASN A 74 -13.31 -4.64 6.57
C ASN A 74 -13.61 -5.93 5.80
N PHE A 75 -14.61 -6.71 6.23
CA PHE A 75 -15.07 -7.87 5.44
C PHE A 75 -15.64 -7.45 4.08
N LEU A 76 -16.44 -6.38 4.05
CA LEU A 76 -16.99 -5.85 2.79
C LEU A 76 -15.88 -5.37 1.85
N GLU A 77 -14.86 -4.70 2.37
CA GLU A 77 -13.70 -4.24 1.59
C GLU A 77 -12.89 -5.41 1.03
N LEU A 78 -12.60 -6.42 1.84
CA LEU A 78 -11.89 -7.62 1.37
C LEU A 78 -12.65 -8.34 0.26
N ALA A 79 -13.97 -8.50 0.42
CA ALA A 79 -14.83 -9.12 -0.58
C ALA A 79 -14.91 -8.28 -1.87
N ALA A 80 -15.00 -6.95 -1.75
CA ALA A 80 -15.00 -6.04 -2.90
C ALA A 80 -13.70 -6.10 -3.72
N ASN A 81 -12.57 -6.35 -3.05
CA ASN A 81 -11.26 -6.55 -3.67
C ASN A 81 -11.05 -7.96 -4.25
N GLY A 82 -12.07 -8.82 -4.23
CA GLY A 82 -12.01 -10.18 -4.77
C GLY A 82 -11.28 -11.18 -3.87
N ASN A 83 -11.00 -10.84 -2.61
CA ASN A 83 -10.35 -11.74 -1.66
C ASN A 83 -11.38 -12.68 -1.02
N SER A 84 -10.99 -13.94 -0.77
CA SER A 84 -11.85 -14.88 -0.03
C SER A 84 -11.91 -14.51 1.45
N ILE A 85 -13.14 -14.49 1.98
CA ILE A 85 -13.44 -14.25 3.40
C ILE A 85 -13.86 -15.52 4.15
N GLU A 86 -13.97 -16.66 3.45
CA GLU A 86 -14.58 -17.90 3.96
C GLU A 86 -13.87 -18.45 5.21
N ASN A 87 -12.55 -18.26 5.30
CA ASN A 87 -11.72 -18.79 6.39
C ASN A 87 -11.31 -17.72 7.41
N ILE A 88 -11.90 -16.52 7.36
CA ILE A 88 -11.57 -15.41 8.26
C ILE A 88 -12.70 -15.25 9.27
N THR A 89 -12.42 -15.55 10.53
CA THR A 89 -13.36 -15.36 11.62
C THR A 89 -13.47 -13.89 12.02
N ARG A 90 -14.61 -13.51 12.63
CA ARG A 90 -14.80 -12.17 13.21
C ARG A 90 -13.72 -11.82 14.24
N CYS A 91 -13.25 -12.82 15.01
CA CYS A 91 -12.20 -12.65 16.01
C CYS A 91 -10.84 -12.36 15.36
N GLN A 92 -10.48 -13.05 14.27
CA GLN A 92 -9.25 -12.76 13.52
C GLN A 92 -9.30 -11.36 12.90
N MET A 93 -10.45 -10.94 12.37
CA MET A 93 -10.62 -9.58 11.86
C MET A 93 -10.44 -8.53 12.96
N LEU A 94 -11.06 -8.75 14.12
CA LEU A 94 -10.85 -7.90 15.29
C LEU A 94 -9.37 -7.87 15.71
N GLY A 95 -8.69 -9.01 15.71
CA GLY A 95 -7.25 -9.11 15.99
C GLY A 95 -6.42 -8.22 15.06
N LYS A 96 -6.64 -8.32 13.74
CA LYS A 96 -6.00 -7.44 12.73
C LYS A 96 -6.24 -5.96 13.04
N LEU A 97 -7.49 -5.59 13.31
CA LEU A 97 -7.86 -4.20 13.61
C LEU A 97 -7.23 -3.66 14.91
N LEU A 98 -7.01 -4.53 15.89
CA LEU A 98 -6.31 -4.20 17.12
C LEU A 98 -4.81 -4.02 16.88
N GLU A 99 -4.19 -4.92 16.10
CA GLU A 99 -2.79 -4.83 15.73
C GLU A 99 -2.49 -3.55 14.94
N GLU A 100 -3.33 -3.18 13.98
CA GLU A 100 -3.17 -1.93 13.22
C GLU A 100 -3.21 -0.70 14.13
N ARG A 101 -4.13 -0.65 15.10
CA ARG A 101 -4.21 0.44 16.07
C ARG A 101 -3.06 0.44 17.06
N LEU A 102 -2.56 -0.74 17.42
CA LEU A 102 -1.38 -0.89 18.26
C LEU A 102 -0.15 -0.32 17.57
N TYR A 103 0.07 -0.64 16.29
CA TYR A 103 1.17 -0.07 15.52
C TYR A 103 1.05 1.44 15.36
N ALA A 104 -0.14 1.95 15.03
CA ALA A 104 -0.36 3.41 14.95
C ALA A 104 -0.07 4.09 16.29
N HIS A 105 -0.53 3.52 17.41
CA HIS A 105 -0.27 4.07 18.74
C HIS A 105 1.22 4.03 19.08
N GLN A 106 1.90 2.92 18.79
CA GLN A 106 3.34 2.79 19.01
C GLN A 106 4.13 3.76 18.13
N ALA A 107 3.71 4.00 16.89
CA ALA A 107 4.33 4.98 16.00
C ALA A 107 4.36 6.39 16.62
N LEU A 108 3.25 6.79 17.28
CA LEU A 108 3.16 8.06 18.00
C LEU A 108 4.09 8.09 19.22
N GLN A 109 4.14 7.01 20.01
CA GLN A 109 5.05 6.90 21.16
C GLN A 109 6.52 6.99 20.73
N ASP A 110 6.86 6.33 19.63
CA ASP A 110 8.18 6.34 19.02
C ASP A 110 8.49 7.63 18.24
N SER A 111 7.57 8.59 18.25
CA SER A 111 7.69 9.88 17.57
C SER A 111 8.01 9.76 16.07
N ILE A 112 7.41 8.77 15.40
CA ILE A 112 7.48 8.65 13.93
C ILE A 112 6.75 9.85 13.31
N ILE A 113 7.47 10.64 12.54
CA ILE A 113 6.97 11.87 11.95
C ILE A 113 6.34 11.56 10.59
N VAL A 114 5.03 11.76 10.49
CA VAL A 114 4.28 11.73 9.23
C VAL A 114 3.84 13.15 8.88
N LYS A 115 4.28 13.65 7.72
CA LYS A 115 4.00 15.04 7.32
C LYS A 115 2.57 15.15 6.79
N ASP A 116 1.83 16.15 7.24
CA ASP A 116 0.46 16.37 6.78
C ASP A 116 0.38 16.62 5.27
N SER A 117 1.41 17.23 4.65
CA SER A 117 1.50 17.41 3.20
C SER A 117 1.51 16.08 2.43
N GLU A 118 2.18 15.06 2.98
CA GLU A 118 2.22 13.72 2.38
C GLU A 118 0.83 13.07 2.44
N ILE A 119 0.15 13.19 3.59
CA ILE A 119 -1.21 12.66 3.75
C ILE A 119 -2.19 13.36 2.81
N ASN A 120 -2.07 14.68 2.63
CA ASN A 120 -2.88 15.42 1.68
C ASN A 120 -2.65 14.94 0.24
N SER A 121 -1.40 14.70 -0.17
CA SER A 121 -1.12 14.14 -1.49
C SER A 121 -1.72 12.74 -1.67
N MET A 122 -1.58 11.86 -0.67
CA MET A 122 -2.20 10.52 -0.68
C MET A 122 -3.73 10.59 -0.74
N MET A 123 -4.33 11.59 -0.07
CA MET A 123 -5.77 11.81 -0.10
C MET A 123 -6.24 12.23 -1.48
N GLU A 124 -5.60 13.20 -2.12
CA GLU A 124 -5.97 13.63 -3.48
C GLU A 124 -5.85 12.48 -4.49
N GLU A 125 -4.77 11.69 -4.41
CA GLU A 125 -4.58 10.52 -5.26
C GLU A 125 -5.71 9.50 -5.07
N LYS A 126 -6.03 9.14 -3.81
CA LYS A 126 -7.10 8.19 -3.51
C LYS A 126 -8.48 8.70 -3.92
N ILE A 127 -8.78 9.98 -3.69
CA ILE A 127 -10.03 10.61 -4.16
C ILE A 127 -10.10 10.52 -5.68
N GLY A 128 -9.01 10.85 -6.40
CA GLY A 128 -8.93 10.74 -7.85
C GLY A 128 -9.26 9.32 -8.36
N ILE A 129 -8.65 8.30 -7.75
CA ILE A 129 -8.91 6.89 -8.07
C ILE A 129 -10.39 6.54 -7.83
N MET A 130 -10.96 6.95 -6.69
CA MET A 130 -12.37 6.68 -6.38
C MET A 130 -13.32 7.32 -7.39
N LEU A 131 -13.05 8.58 -7.78
CA LEU A 131 -13.86 9.30 -8.77
C LEU A 131 -13.78 8.64 -10.14
N GLU A 132 -12.61 8.19 -10.56
CA GLU A 132 -12.41 7.50 -11.84
C GLU A 132 -13.12 6.14 -11.86
N GLN A 133 -12.98 5.33 -10.81
CA GLN A 133 -13.60 4.01 -10.70
C GLN A 133 -15.13 4.07 -10.65
N THR A 134 -15.66 5.03 -9.90
CA THR A 134 -17.12 5.20 -9.75
C THR A 134 -17.74 6.00 -10.89
N ARG A 135 -16.92 6.68 -11.72
CA ARG A 135 -17.35 7.72 -12.67
C ARG A 135 -18.27 8.75 -12.01
N GLY A 136 -18.00 9.06 -10.73
CA GLY A 136 -18.83 9.89 -9.87
C GLY A 136 -18.26 11.29 -9.64
N THR A 137 -18.94 12.05 -8.80
CA THR A 137 -18.53 13.39 -8.34
C THR A 137 -18.16 13.39 -6.85
N MET A 138 -17.53 14.47 -6.40
CA MET A 138 -17.18 14.63 -4.98
C MET A 138 -18.42 14.56 -4.06
N ASP A 139 -19.55 15.12 -4.50
CA ASP A 139 -20.81 15.05 -3.78
C ASP A 139 -21.33 13.61 -3.61
N ASP A 140 -21.08 12.74 -4.60
CA ASP A 140 -21.47 11.33 -4.54
C ASP A 140 -20.65 10.59 -3.48
N LEU A 141 -19.35 10.89 -3.38
CA LEU A 141 -18.48 10.35 -2.33
C LEU A 141 -18.93 10.82 -0.94
N VAL A 142 -19.19 12.11 -0.77
CA VAL A 142 -19.66 12.68 0.51
C VAL A 142 -20.96 11.98 0.96
N LYS A 143 -21.91 11.76 0.05
CA LYS A 143 -23.16 11.04 0.34
C LYS A 143 -22.93 9.56 0.62
N TYR A 144 -22.06 8.89 -0.13
CA TYR A 144 -21.72 7.47 0.05
C TYR A 144 -21.16 7.21 1.45
N TYR A 145 -20.23 8.05 1.90
CA TYR A 145 -19.65 7.99 3.24
C TYR A 145 -20.53 8.62 4.33
N LYS A 146 -21.74 9.07 3.97
CA LYS A 146 -22.72 9.70 4.88
C LYS A 146 -22.14 10.88 5.66
N LYS A 147 -21.40 11.73 4.97
CA LYS A 147 -20.80 12.96 5.51
C LYS A 147 -21.66 14.17 5.14
N ASN A 148 -21.63 15.21 5.97
CA ASN A 148 -22.46 16.40 5.77
C ASN A 148 -21.81 17.42 4.83
N SER A 149 -20.49 17.39 4.69
CA SER A 149 -19.72 18.28 3.83
C SER A 149 -18.47 17.61 3.28
N GLU A 150 -17.91 18.18 2.21
CA GLU A 150 -16.59 17.79 1.67
C GLU A 150 -15.49 17.94 2.72
N GLU A 151 -15.53 19.00 3.53
CA GLU A 151 -14.57 19.23 4.61
C GLU A 151 -14.61 18.11 5.66
N GLU A 152 -15.80 17.69 6.08
CA GLU A 152 -15.97 16.58 7.04
C GLU A 152 -15.46 15.27 6.45
N PHE A 153 -15.74 15.03 5.16
CA PHE A 153 -15.21 13.86 4.45
C PHE A 153 -13.69 13.87 4.38
N ARG A 154 -13.08 14.99 3.97
CA ARG A 154 -11.62 15.13 3.88
C ARG A 154 -10.94 14.97 5.23
N THR A 155 -11.50 15.57 6.28
CA THR A 155 -10.98 15.41 7.65
C THR A 155 -11.05 13.95 8.11
N TYR A 156 -12.20 13.29 7.91
CA TYR A 156 -12.36 11.87 8.22
C TYR A 156 -11.34 11.01 7.48
N PHE A 157 -11.14 11.26 6.19
CA PHE A 157 -10.23 10.47 5.37
C PHE A 157 -8.77 10.76 5.71
N PHE A 158 -8.42 12.01 5.99
CA PHE A 158 -7.10 12.42 6.45
C PHE A 158 -6.67 11.64 7.70
N GLU A 159 -7.55 11.55 8.71
CA GLU A 159 -7.27 10.79 9.94
C GLU A 159 -7.03 9.29 9.66
N ILE A 160 -7.84 8.69 8.78
CA ILE A 160 -7.66 7.29 8.37
C ILE A 160 -6.32 7.09 7.66
N LEU A 161 -5.98 7.96 6.73
CA LEU A 161 -4.72 7.86 5.98
C LEU A 161 -3.51 8.09 6.87
N LYS A 162 -3.60 9.04 7.80
CA LYS A 162 -2.55 9.30 8.78
C LYS A 162 -2.33 8.09 9.68
N MET A 163 -3.41 7.48 10.19
CA MET A 163 -3.33 6.25 10.97
C MET A 163 -2.69 5.09 10.17
N ASN A 164 -3.16 4.85 8.94
CA ASN A 164 -2.60 3.81 8.07
C ASN A 164 -1.13 4.04 7.75
N LYS A 165 -0.72 5.30 7.53
CA LYS A 165 0.67 5.66 7.28
C LYS A 165 1.54 5.43 8.51
N LEU A 166 1.09 5.83 9.70
CA LEU A 166 1.77 5.55 10.96
C LEU A 166 1.96 4.04 11.17
N THR A 167 0.92 3.24 10.94
CA THR A 167 0.98 1.77 10.99
C THR A 167 2.01 1.21 10.02
N SER A 168 2.02 1.69 8.78
CA SER A 168 2.98 1.28 7.74
C SER A 168 4.42 1.62 8.12
N GLU A 169 4.69 2.85 8.54
CA GLU A 169 6.03 3.29 8.96
C GLU A 169 6.54 2.50 10.18
N MET A 170 5.67 2.23 11.16
CA MET A 170 6.04 1.40 12.31
C MET A 170 6.34 -0.04 11.90
N THR A 171 5.54 -0.61 10.99
CA THR A 171 5.76 -1.96 10.47
C THR A 171 7.09 -2.05 9.72
N ASN A 172 7.37 -1.08 8.84
CA ASN A 172 8.64 -1.01 8.12
C ASN A 172 9.83 -0.89 9.08
N LYS A 173 9.74 -0.02 10.10
CA LYS A 173 10.77 0.11 11.14
C LYS A 173 11.06 -1.20 11.89
N ILE A 174 10.04 -2.05 12.07
CA ILE A 174 10.20 -3.37 12.69
C ILE A 174 10.91 -4.33 11.70
N ILE A 175 10.48 -4.34 10.45
CA ILE A 175 11.00 -5.23 9.40
C ILE A 175 12.44 -4.86 9.00
N ASP A 176 12.82 -3.59 9.00
CA ASP A 176 14.15 -3.10 8.64
C ASP A 176 15.27 -3.68 9.52
N LYS A 177 14.91 -4.19 10.72
CA LYS A 177 15.86 -4.86 11.63
C LYS A 177 16.06 -6.34 11.33
N VAL A 178 15.28 -6.91 10.42
CA VAL A 178 15.34 -8.32 10.05
C VAL A 178 16.40 -8.48 8.97
N GLU A 179 17.48 -9.19 9.31
CA GLU A 179 18.53 -9.56 8.36
C GLU A 179 18.28 -10.98 7.85
N ILE A 180 18.36 -11.18 6.53
CA ILE A 180 18.19 -12.49 5.89
C ILE A 180 19.56 -12.98 5.41
N THR A 181 19.96 -14.17 5.85
CA THR A 181 21.27 -14.75 5.52
C THR A 181 21.23 -15.53 4.19
N PRO A 182 22.37 -15.65 3.47
CA PRO A 182 22.44 -16.46 2.26
C PRO A 182 22.04 -17.94 2.47
N GLU A 183 22.29 -18.49 3.66
CA GLU A 183 21.94 -19.89 3.97
C GLU A 183 20.44 -20.08 4.20
N GLU A 184 19.73 -19.10 4.78
CA GLU A 184 18.27 -19.11 4.86
C GLU A 184 17.64 -19.07 3.47
N VAL A 185 18.17 -18.22 2.58
CA VAL A 185 17.73 -18.16 1.18
C VAL A 185 17.94 -19.50 0.49
N ARG A 186 19.12 -20.11 0.64
CA ARG A 186 19.41 -21.45 0.08
C ARG A 186 18.47 -22.51 0.63
N THR A 187 18.19 -22.48 1.92
CA THR A 187 17.30 -23.43 2.58
C THR A 187 15.86 -23.28 2.09
N PHE A 188 15.37 -22.04 1.97
CA PHE A 188 14.06 -21.73 1.41
C PHE A 188 13.90 -22.30 -0.01
N PHE A 189 14.84 -22.01 -0.91
CA PHE A 189 14.77 -22.49 -2.31
C PHE A 189 14.95 -24.00 -2.44
N LYS A 190 15.76 -24.64 -1.58
CA LYS A 190 15.89 -26.11 -1.54
C LYS A 190 14.61 -26.81 -1.05
N GLY A 191 13.78 -26.11 -0.27
CA GLY A 191 12.52 -26.64 0.24
C GLY A 191 11.37 -26.61 -0.78
N ILE A 192 11.50 -25.84 -1.86
CA ILE A 192 10.48 -25.76 -2.92
C ILE A 192 10.51 -27.06 -3.72
N LYS A 193 9.36 -27.71 -3.86
CA LYS A 193 9.24 -28.95 -4.64
C LYS A 193 9.50 -28.67 -6.11
N LYS A 194 10.12 -29.62 -6.81
CA LYS A 194 10.52 -29.44 -8.22
C LYS A 194 9.34 -29.12 -9.13
N GLU A 195 8.16 -29.63 -8.80
CA GLU A 195 6.91 -29.44 -9.55
C GLU A 195 6.33 -28.03 -9.38
N GLU A 196 6.69 -27.33 -8.30
CA GLU A 196 6.28 -25.95 -8.02
C GLU A 196 7.24 -24.93 -8.64
N LEU A 197 8.41 -25.39 -9.09
CA LEU A 197 9.37 -24.52 -9.77
C LEU A 197 8.84 -24.14 -11.16
N PRO A 198 8.91 -22.85 -11.53
CA PRO A 198 8.53 -22.44 -12.88
C PRO A 198 9.45 -23.13 -13.89
N THR A 199 8.85 -23.80 -14.87
CA THR A 199 9.59 -24.38 -15.99
C THR A 199 9.90 -23.27 -16.98
N PHE A 200 11.19 -22.94 -17.13
CA PHE A 200 11.66 -22.18 -18.27
C PHE A 200 11.80 -23.14 -19.45
N GLY A 201 11.31 -22.73 -20.62
CA GLY A 201 11.55 -23.50 -21.85
C GLY A 201 13.00 -23.38 -22.28
N ASP A 202 13.41 -24.24 -23.21
CA ASP A 202 14.77 -24.20 -23.77
C ASP A 202 15.10 -22.79 -24.29
N GLU A 203 16.25 -22.29 -23.86
CA GLU A 203 16.85 -21.03 -24.33
C GLU A 203 18.08 -21.38 -25.16
N LEU A 204 18.15 -20.82 -26.36
CA LEU A 204 19.22 -21.01 -27.32
C LEU A 204 20.04 -19.73 -27.43
N GLU A 205 21.35 -19.90 -27.47
CA GLU A 205 22.29 -18.83 -27.83
C GLU A 205 22.73 -19.05 -29.29
N ILE A 206 22.35 -18.14 -30.18
CA ILE A 206 22.59 -18.30 -31.62
C ILE A 206 23.14 -17.01 -32.21
N SER A 207 23.88 -17.14 -33.30
CA SER A 207 24.34 -16.02 -34.12
C SER A 207 23.76 -16.12 -35.53
N GLN A 208 23.31 -15.00 -36.09
CA GLN A 208 22.75 -14.95 -37.45
C GLN A 208 23.53 -14.02 -38.39
N ILE A 209 23.48 -14.33 -39.69
CA ILE A 209 23.96 -13.46 -40.77
C ILE A 209 22.80 -13.28 -41.74
N VAL A 210 22.15 -12.12 -41.70
CA VAL A 210 21.06 -11.78 -42.63
C VAL A 210 21.60 -10.99 -43.83
N ILE A 211 21.26 -11.38 -45.05
CA ILE A 211 21.50 -10.64 -46.29
C ILE A 211 20.18 -10.51 -47.07
N ARG A 212 19.76 -9.27 -47.36
CA ARG A 212 18.55 -8.97 -48.13
C ARG A 212 18.87 -8.98 -49.63
N PRO A 213 18.34 -9.95 -50.41
CA PRO A 213 18.49 -9.93 -51.85
C PRO A 213 17.59 -8.85 -52.45
N GLN A 214 17.94 -8.41 -53.65
CA GLN A 214 17.02 -7.73 -54.55
C GLN A 214 16.04 -8.76 -55.17
N VAL A 215 14.96 -8.29 -55.79
CA VAL A 215 13.80 -9.15 -56.14
C VAL A 215 14.11 -10.21 -57.21
N THR A 216 15.21 -10.08 -57.97
CA THR A 216 15.48 -11.03 -59.07
C THR A 216 16.00 -12.38 -58.58
N GLU A 217 15.59 -13.47 -59.24
CA GLU A 217 16.05 -14.83 -58.92
C GLU A 217 17.58 -14.99 -59.03
N ALA A 218 18.20 -14.28 -59.98
CA ALA A 218 19.65 -14.27 -60.12
C ALA A 218 20.35 -13.65 -58.91
N GLU A 219 19.76 -12.65 -58.26
CA GLU A 219 20.31 -12.01 -57.06
C GLU A 219 20.09 -12.87 -55.82
N LYS A 220 18.93 -13.53 -55.70
CA LYS A 220 18.69 -14.54 -54.65
C LYS A 220 19.73 -15.65 -54.71
N GLN A 221 20.03 -16.16 -55.91
CA GLN A 221 21.05 -17.20 -56.06
C GLN A 221 22.44 -16.71 -55.65
N LYS A 222 22.83 -15.48 -56.02
CA LYS A 222 24.10 -14.89 -55.57
C LYS A 222 24.21 -14.79 -54.05
N VAL A 223 23.12 -14.42 -53.38
CA VAL A 223 23.10 -14.35 -51.91
C VAL A 223 23.26 -15.73 -51.30
N LYS A 224 22.54 -16.75 -51.80
CA LYS A 224 22.70 -18.15 -51.35
C LYS A 224 24.13 -18.64 -51.55
N ASP A 225 24.71 -18.40 -52.73
CA ASP A 225 26.09 -18.80 -53.03
C ASP A 225 27.09 -18.12 -52.08
N LYS A 226 26.85 -16.85 -51.73
CA LYS A 226 27.69 -16.11 -50.79
C LYS A 226 27.57 -16.63 -49.35
N LEU A 227 26.37 -16.93 -48.89
CA LEU A 227 26.16 -17.53 -47.57
C LEU A 227 26.74 -18.95 -47.49
N ASN A 228 26.68 -19.72 -48.57
CA ASN A 228 27.34 -21.03 -48.69
C ASN A 228 28.88 -20.91 -48.68
N GLU A 229 29.44 -19.88 -49.30
CA GLU A 229 30.86 -19.53 -49.15
C GLU A 229 31.20 -19.24 -47.68
N PHE A 230 30.40 -18.41 -47.00
CA PHE A 230 30.59 -18.09 -45.58
C PHE A 230 30.58 -19.33 -44.70
N LYS A 231 29.60 -20.22 -44.90
CA LYS A 231 29.51 -21.49 -44.18
C LYS A 231 30.78 -22.33 -44.34
N ARG A 232 31.29 -22.47 -45.57
CA ARG A 232 32.53 -23.22 -45.85
C ARG A 232 33.75 -22.61 -45.17
N ASP A 233 33.89 -21.29 -45.24
CA ASP A 233 34.99 -20.58 -44.58
C ASP A 233 34.93 -20.73 -43.06
N ILE A 234 33.74 -20.65 -42.47
CA ILE A 234 33.56 -20.82 -41.02
C ILE A 234 33.89 -22.25 -40.61
N ALA A 235 33.44 -23.25 -41.38
CA ALA A 235 33.81 -24.64 -41.18
C ALA A 235 35.33 -24.88 -41.31
N ALA A 236 36.03 -24.06 -42.10
CA ALA A 236 37.48 -24.06 -42.23
C ALA A 236 38.23 -23.23 -41.16
N GLY A 237 37.52 -22.63 -40.19
CA GLY A 237 38.09 -21.89 -39.07
C GLY A 237 37.95 -20.37 -39.12
N SER A 238 37.25 -19.81 -40.10
CA SER A 238 36.91 -18.38 -40.11
C SER A 238 35.93 -18.03 -38.98
N SER A 239 36.05 -16.83 -38.42
CA SER A 239 35.13 -16.33 -37.39
C SER A 239 33.74 -16.02 -37.96
N PHE A 240 32.69 -16.61 -37.36
CA PHE A 240 31.29 -16.26 -37.64
C PHE A 240 31.03 -14.79 -37.29
N TYR A 241 31.53 -14.36 -36.12
CA TYR A 241 31.39 -13.00 -35.61
C TYR A 241 31.87 -11.96 -36.63
N SER A 242 33.06 -12.16 -37.19
CA SER A 242 33.63 -11.23 -38.18
C SER A 242 32.78 -11.14 -39.44
N LYS A 243 32.25 -12.27 -39.93
CA LYS A 243 31.37 -12.27 -41.10
C LYS A 243 30.03 -11.59 -40.81
N ALA A 244 29.46 -11.81 -39.63
CA ALA A 244 28.23 -11.12 -39.22
C ALA A 244 28.42 -9.61 -39.10
N VAL A 245 29.50 -9.15 -38.46
CA VAL A 245 29.80 -7.71 -38.33
C VAL A 245 30.00 -7.04 -39.69
N LEU A 246 30.72 -7.71 -40.61
CA LEU A 246 31.10 -7.10 -41.89
C LEU A 246 29.99 -7.17 -42.94
N TYR A 247 29.21 -8.25 -42.96
CA TYR A 247 28.31 -8.55 -44.08
C TYR A 247 26.84 -8.63 -43.70
N SER A 248 26.50 -8.79 -42.41
CA SER A 248 25.10 -8.87 -42.04
C SER A 248 24.41 -7.51 -42.14
N GLN A 249 23.19 -7.56 -42.65
CA GLN A 249 22.28 -6.43 -42.79
C GLN A 249 21.22 -6.40 -41.67
N ASP A 250 21.30 -7.29 -40.68
CA ASP A 250 20.45 -7.19 -39.49
C ASP A 250 20.95 -6.08 -38.55
N PRO A 251 20.24 -4.95 -38.40
CA PRO A 251 20.68 -3.86 -37.54
C PRO A 251 20.69 -4.23 -36.05
N GLY A 252 19.87 -5.21 -35.64
CA GLY A 252 19.69 -5.56 -34.23
C GLY A 252 20.85 -6.37 -33.65
N SER A 253 21.49 -7.22 -34.46
CA SER A 253 22.52 -8.14 -33.97
C SER A 253 23.88 -8.02 -34.67
N LYS A 254 23.98 -7.39 -35.85
CA LYS A 254 25.24 -7.37 -36.62
C LYS A 254 26.44 -6.85 -35.83
N SER A 255 26.27 -5.79 -35.03
CA SER A 255 27.37 -5.17 -34.27
C SER A 255 27.93 -6.08 -33.18
N ASN A 256 27.12 -7.05 -32.73
CA ASN A 256 27.49 -8.07 -31.76
C ASN A 256 27.62 -9.46 -32.43
N GLY A 257 28.10 -9.49 -33.68
CA GLY A 257 28.38 -10.74 -34.39
C GLY A 257 27.17 -11.62 -34.67
N GLY A 258 25.99 -11.02 -34.78
CA GLY A 258 24.76 -11.75 -35.05
C GLY A 258 24.10 -12.36 -33.82
N PHE A 259 24.68 -12.19 -32.62
CA PHE A 259 24.28 -12.91 -31.41
C PHE A 259 22.89 -12.51 -30.90
N MET A 260 22.11 -13.51 -30.50
CA MET A 260 20.83 -13.36 -29.82
C MET A 260 20.53 -14.54 -28.90
N LYS A 261 19.76 -14.26 -27.84
CA LYS A 261 19.16 -15.28 -26.98
C LYS A 261 17.72 -15.51 -27.41
N VAL A 262 17.37 -16.75 -27.70
CA VAL A 262 16.07 -17.11 -28.26
C VAL A 262 15.43 -18.19 -27.42
N ASN A 263 14.16 -18.00 -27.07
CA ASN A 263 13.30 -19.04 -26.54
C ASN A 263 12.03 -19.14 -27.40
N ARG A 264 11.16 -20.11 -27.10
CA ARG A 264 9.93 -20.32 -27.88
C ARG A 264 8.95 -19.13 -27.86
N LYS A 265 9.09 -18.21 -26.88
CA LYS A 265 8.26 -17.01 -26.75
C LYS A 265 8.88 -15.79 -27.43
N THR A 266 10.13 -15.84 -27.87
CA THR A 266 10.79 -14.73 -28.58
C THR A 266 10.01 -14.44 -29.87
N PRO A 267 9.67 -13.17 -30.16
CA PRO A 267 8.86 -12.78 -31.32
C PRO A 267 9.68 -12.83 -32.62
N LEU A 268 10.08 -14.03 -33.03
CA LEU A 268 10.76 -14.30 -34.29
C LEU A 268 9.85 -15.03 -35.27
N VAL A 269 10.16 -14.89 -36.55
CA VAL A 269 9.47 -15.56 -37.65
C VAL A 269 9.57 -17.08 -37.54
N LYS A 270 8.58 -17.77 -38.10
CA LYS A 270 8.44 -19.22 -37.94
C LYS A 270 9.62 -19.97 -38.55
N GLU A 271 10.03 -19.57 -39.75
CA GLU A 271 11.11 -20.18 -40.52
C GLU A 271 12.43 -20.15 -39.74
N PHE A 272 12.73 -19.02 -39.12
CA PHE A 272 13.91 -18.86 -38.29
C PHE A 272 13.86 -19.74 -37.04
N LYS A 273 12.72 -19.78 -36.34
CA LYS A 273 12.58 -20.64 -35.15
C LYS A 273 12.69 -22.12 -35.50
N ASP A 274 12.07 -22.55 -36.59
CA ASP A 274 12.11 -23.94 -37.02
C ASP A 274 13.55 -24.38 -37.29
N VAL A 275 14.35 -23.54 -37.95
CA VAL A 275 15.78 -23.83 -38.17
C VAL A 275 16.56 -23.75 -36.87
N ALA A 276 16.46 -22.65 -36.11
CA ALA A 276 17.23 -22.45 -34.88
C ALA A 276 17.05 -23.58 -33.86
N PHE A 277 15.82 -24.07 -33.66
CA PHE A 277 15.52 -25.17 -32.74
C PHE A 277 15.79 -26.57 -33.32
N SER A 278 16.18 -26.67 -34.60
CA SER A 278 16.58 -27.93 -35.24
C SER A 278 18.10 -28.16 -35.24
N LEU A 279 18.89 -27.13 -34.89
CA LEU A 279 20.34 -27.20 -34.90
C LEU A 279 20.89 -27.80 -33.60
N ASP A 280 21.92 -28.63 -33.74
CA ASP A 280 22.75 -29.05 -32.63
C ASP A 280 23.75 -27.94 -32.23
N GLU A 281 24.29 -28.04 -31.01
CA GLU A 281 25.30 -27.09 -30.52
C GLU A 281 26.52 -27.03 -31.45
N GLY A 282 26.89 -25.82 -31.88
CA GLY A 282 28.00 -25.58 -32.81
C GLY A 282 27.68 -25.85 -34.28
N GLN A 283 26.48 -26.32 -34.62
CA GLN A 283 26.07 -26.55 -36.01
C GLN A 283 25.75 -25.23 -36.74
N ILE A 284 26.13 -25.16 -38.02
CA ILE A 284 25.79 -24.04 -38.92
C ILE A 284 24.70 -24.51 -39.88
N SER A 285 23.57 -23.80 -39.92
CA SER A 285 22.45 -24.11 -40.82
C SER A 285 22.84 -24.01 -42.29
N GLU A 286 22.02 -24.58 -43.18
CA GLU A 286 22.01 -24.14 -44.57
C GLU A 286 21.41 -22.72 -44.67
N PRO A 287 21.73 -21.93 -45.70
CA PRO A 287 21.03 -20.66 -45.95
C PRO A 287 19.54 -20.91 -46.23
N PHE A 288 18.66 -20.16 -45.58
CA PHE A 288 17.20 -20.29 -45.72
C PHE A 288 16.56 -18.91 -45.87
N GLU A 289 15.41 -18.84 -46.54
CA GLU A 289 14.72 -17.57 -46.84
C GLU A 289 13.72 -17.24 -45.74
N THR A 290 13.66 -15.96 -45.35
CA THR A 290 12.66 -15.37 -44.47
C THR A 290 12.11 -14.08 -45.10
N GLU A 291 11.07 -13.50 -44.52
CA GLU A 291 10.58 -12.17 -44.93
C GLU A 291 11.63 -11.04 -44.78
N PHE A 292 12.69 -11.28 -44.00
CA PHE A 292 13.75 -10.30 -43.73
C PHE A 292 15.03 -10.51 -44.54
N GLY A 293 15.08 -11.52 -45.42
CA GLY A 293 16.24 -11.89 -46.21
C GLY A 293 16.63 -13.36 -46.07
N PHE A 294 17.85 -13.69 -46.49
CA PHE A 294 18.50 -14.99 -46.28
C PHE A 294 19.44 -14.94 -45.08
#